data_AF-A0A2W0BCN4-F1
#
_entry.id   AF-A0A2W0BCN4-F1
#
_cell.length_a   1.000
_cell.length_b   1.000
_cell.length_c   1.000
_cell.angle_alpha   90.00
_cell.angle_beta   90.00
_cell.angle_gamma   90.00
#
_symmetry.space_group_name_H-M   'P 1'
#
loop_
_entity.id
_entity.type
_entity.pdbx_description
1 polymer ?
#
loop_
_entity_poly.entity_id
_entity_poly.type
_entity_poly.pdbx_seq_one_letter_code
_entity_poly.pdbx_strand_id
1 'polypeptide(L)'
;EGHGQGMMSADAMLEHMSQELNLTDDQKAKLKPILEDQAKQMQELRKDTSSSDQDRHAKMKQIHESTMSQVRPILNADQQKKLEEMMSRRSEHGKREHDGDHSSGSKPQ
;
A
#
# COMPACT_ATOMS: atom_id res chain seq x y z
N GLU A 1 -7.24 22.70 -0.44
CA GLU A 1 -6.76 22.06 0.81
C GLU A 1 -7.41 20.68 0.89
N GLY A 2 -6.75 19.54 1.13
CA GLY A 2 -5.37 19.26 1.49
C GLY A 2 -4.85 17.96 0.83
N HIS A 3 -3.53 17.95 0.62
CA HIS A 3 -2.62 16.82 0.41
C HIS A 3 -3.23 15.50 -0.11
N GLY A 4 -3.51 15.44 -1.41
CA GLY A 4 -3.62 14.15 -2.09
C GLY A 4 -2.25 13.48 -2.03
N GLN A 5 -2.05 12.62 -1.03
CA GLN A 5 -0.82 11.85 -0.87
C GLN A 5 -0.64 11.07 -2.19
N GLY A 6 0.33 11.53 -3.00
CA GLY A 6 0.62 10.93 -4.28
C GLY A 6 0.93 9.45 -4.09
N MET A 7 0.65 8.65 -5.12
CA MET A 7 1.14 7.27 -5.12
C MET A 7 2.62 7.25 -4.81
N MET A 8 3.00 6.50 -3.78
CA MET A 8 4.40 6.26 -3.50
C MET A 8 5.02 5.59 -4.72
N SER A 9 6.15 6.11 -5.17
CA SER A 9 6.94 5.48 -6.23
C SER A 9 7.47 4.14 -5.73
N ALA A 10 7.79 3.22 -6.64
CA ALA A 10 8.37 1.92 -6.30
C ALA A 10 9.61 2.04 -5.39
N ASP A 11 10.45 3.03 -5.65
CA ASP A 11 11.64 3.34 -4.85
C ASP A 11 11.28 3.77 -3.41
N ALA A 12 10.29 4.66 -3.26
CA ALA A 12 9.81 5.08 -1.94
C ALA A 12 9.16 3.93 -1.16
N MET A 13 8.43 3.04 -1.84
CA MET A 13 7.89 1.83 -1.24
C MET A 13 9.01 0.88 -0.78
N LEU A 14 10.04 0.72 -1.61
CA LEU A 14 11.18 -0.13 -1.32
C LEU A 14 11.98 0.39 -0.12
N GLU A 15 12.23 1.70 -0.07
CA GLU A 15 12.94 2.34 1.03
C GLU A 15 12.16 2.23 2.34
N HIS A 16 10.85 2.51 2.33
CA HIS A 16 10.01 2.34 3.51
C HIS A 16 10.00 0.88 4.00
N MET A 17 9.83 -0.08 3.10
CA MET A 17 9.84 -1.50 3.45
C MET A 17 11.22 -1.96 3.92
N SER A 18 12.29 -1.37 3.38
CA SER A 18 13.66 -1.59 3.82
C SER A 18 13.89 -1.12 5.25
N GLN A 19 13.41 0.07 5.60
CA GLN A 19 13.59 0.62 6.94
C GLN A 19 12.80 -0.19 7.97
N GLU A 20 11.58 -0.58 7.62
CA GLU A 20 10.74 -1.36 8.51
C GLU A 20 11.25 -2.79 8.69
N LEU A 21 11.59 -3.49 7.60
CA LEU A 21 11.99 -4.89 7.66
C LEU A 21 13.50 -5.11 7.76
N ASN A 22 14.31 -4.05 7.79
CA ASN A 22 15.77 -4.13 7.71
C ASN A 22 16.23 -5.03 6.55
N LEU A 23 15.74 -4.72 5.33
CA LEU A 23 16.03 -5.52 4.14
C LEU A 23 17.51 -5.43 3.75
N THR A 24 18.09 -6.57 3.35
CA THR A 24 19.45 -6.61 2.79
C THR A 24 19.46 -6.15 1.34
N ASP A 25 20.63 -5.80 0.80
CA ASP A 25 20.76 -5.36 -0.60
C ASP A 25 20.28 -6.42 -1.60
N ASP A 26 20.55 -7.70 -1.34
CA ASP A 26 20.02 -8.82 -2.13
C ASP A 26 18.49 -8.89 -2.11
N GLN A 27 17.87 -8.65 -0.95
CA GLN A 27 16.42 -8.62 -0.83
C GLN A 27 15.86 -7.41 -1.59
N LYS A 28 16.46 -6.23 -1.44
CA LYS A 28 16.04 -5.02 -2.15
C LYS A 28 16.08 -5.22 -3.67
N ALA A 29 17.16 -5.81 -4.18
CA ALA A 29 17.33 -6.07 -5.61
C ALA A 29 16.23 -7.00 -6.17
N LYS A 30 15.81 -8.01 -5.39
CA LYS A 30 14.72 -8.92 -5.77
C LYS A 30 13.33 -8.27 -5.66
N LEU A 31 13.16 -7.36 -4.71
CA LEU A 31 11.87 -6.70 -4.42
C LEU A 31 11.59 -5.53 -5.36
N LYS A 32 12.63 -4.83 -5.81
CA LYS A 32 12.50 -3.68 -6.73
C LYS A 32 11.61 -3.95 -7.94
N PRO A 33 11.85 -4.99 -8.78
CA PRO A 33 11.01 -5.24 -9.95
C PRO A 33 9.55 -5.59 -9.59
N ILE A 34 9.31 -6.21 -8.43
CA ILE A 34 7.96 -6.54 -7.96
C ILE A 34 7.21 -5.26 -7.58
N LEU A 35 7.88 -4.34 -6.88
CA LEU A 35 7.31 -3.05 -6.48
C LEU A 35 7.13 -2.10 -7.67
N GLU A 36 8.00 -2.18 -8.68
CA GLU A 36 7.85 -1.46 -9.95
C GLU A 36 6.60 -1.91 -10.71
N ASP A 37 6.36 -3.22 -10.79
CA ASP A 37 5.14 -3.76 -11.39
C ASP A 37 3.89 -3.31 -10.62
N GLN A 38 3.90 -3.41 -9.28
CA GLN A 38 2.81 -2.92 -8.43
C GLN A 38 2.53 -1.43 -8.69
N ALA A 39 3.56 -0.59 -8.71
CA ALA A 39 3.41 0.84 -8.95
C ALA A 39 2.79 1.13 -10.32
N LYS A 40 3.20 0.40 -11.35
CA LYS A 40 2.65 0.50 -12.70
C LYS A 40 1.18 0.11 -12.74
N GLN A 41 0.81 -1.06 -12.21
CA GLN A 41 -0.58 -1.53 -12.16
C GLN A 41 -1.48 -0.55 -11.41
N MET A 42 -0.99 -0.03 -10.29
CA MET A 42 -1.72 0.96 -9.51
C MET A 42 -1.89 2.26 -10.30
N GLN A 43 -0.85 2.72 -11.02
CA GLN A 43 -0.93 3.92 -11.85
C GLN A 43 -1.95 3.74 -12.99
N GLU A 44 -1.99 2.57 -13.63
CA GLU A 44 -2.99 2.23 -14.65
C GLU A 44 -4.40 2.25 -14.07
N LEU A 45 -4.58 1.65 -12.88
CA LEU A 45 -5.86 1.65 -12.18
C LEU A 45 -6.34 3.05 -11.78
N ARG A 46 -5.43 3.97 -11.46
CA ARG A 46 -5.77 5.37 -11.17
C ARG A 46 -6.13 6.16 -12.41
N LYS A 47 -5.54 5.83 -13.56
CA LYS A 47 -5.91 6.40 -14.86
C LYS A 47 -7.23 5.85 -15.36
N ASP A 48 -7.62 4.65 -14.93
CA ASP A 48 -8.92 4.05 -15.22
C ASP A 48 -10.04 4.76 -14.44
N THR A 49 -10.59 5.81 -15.04
CA THR A 49 -11.74 6.56 -14.50
C THR A 49 -13.08 5.89 -14.80
N SER A 50 -13.08 4.81 -15.59
CA SER A 50 -14.30 4.13 -16.02
C SER A 50 -14.82 3.12 -15.00
N SER A 51 -13.96 2.59 -14.12
CA SER A 51 -14.35 1.68 -13.03
C SER A 51 -15.04 2.44 -11.88
N SER A 52 -15.97 1.80 -11.17
CA SER A 52 -16.51 2.30 -9.88
C SER A 52 -15.42 2.37 -8.81
N ASP A 53 -15.57 3.23 -7.81
CA ASP A 53 -14.65 3.30 -6.66
C ASP A 53 -14.55 1.96 -5.91
N GLN A 54 -15.65 1.19 -5.84
CA GLN A 54 -15.65 -0.13 -5.20
C GLN A 54 -14.81 -1.14 -6.01
N ASP A 55 -14.97 -1.16 -7.33
CA ASP A 55 -14.17 -1.99 -8.23
C ASP A 55 -12.70 -1.61 -8.21
N ARG A 56 -12.40 -0.30 -8.18
CA ARG A 56 -11.03 0.19 -8.03
C ARG A 56 -10.45 -0.28 -6.70
N HIS A 57 -11.18 -0.18 -5.60
CA HIS A 57 -10.72 -0.66 -4.31
C HIS A 57 -10.44 -2.16 -4.31
N ALA A 58 -11.34 -2.97 -4.89
CA ALA A 58 -11.14 -4.41 -5.03
C ALA A 58 -9.87 -4.74 -5.85
N LYS A 59 -9.66 -4.05 -6.97
CA LYS A 59 -8.46 -4.19 -7.80
C LYS A 59 -7.19 -3.76 -7.06
N MET A 60 -7.23 -2.66 -6.31
CA MET A 60 -6.10 -2.23 -5.47
C MET A 60 -5.73 -3.29 -4.44
N LYS A 61 -6.73 -3.87 -3.77
CA LYS A 61 -6.52 -4.95 -2.80
C LYS A 61 -5.88 -6.17 -3.46
N GLN A 62 -6.39 -6.60 -4.61
CA GLN A 62 -5.86 -7.74 -5.36
C GLN A 62 -4.40 -7.52 -5.77
N ILE A 63 -4.06 -6.33 -6.29
CA ILE A 63 -2.68 -5.96 -6.64
C ILE A 63 -1.78 -6.08 -5.40
N HIS A 64 -2.22 -5.52 -4.27
CA HIS A 64 -1.45 -5.60 -3.03
C HIS A 64 -1.26 -7.03 -2.52
N GLU A 65 -2.31 -7.86 -2.52
CA GLU A 65 -2.24 -9.27 -2.11
C GLU A 65 -1.30 -10.09 -3.02
N SER A 66 -1.34 -9.82 -4.32
CA SER A 66 -0.45 -10.44 -5.30
C SER A 66 1.01 -10.07 -5.04
N THR A 67 1.30 -8.78 -4.88
CA THR A 67 2.65 -8.29 -4.54
C THR A 67 3.14 -8.91 -3.23
N MET A 68 2.34 -8.90 -2.16
CA MET A 68 2.74 -9.47 -0.87
C MET A 68 3.06 -10.98 -0.97
N SER A 69 2.34 -11.71 -1.81
CA SER A 69 2.60 -13.14 -2.06
C SER A 69 3.94 -13.38 -2.74
N GLN A 70 4.39 -12.45 -3.59
CA GLN A 70 5.72 -12.50 -4.23
C GLN A 70 6.84 -12.00 -3.30
N VAL A 71 6.54 -11.05 -2.42
CA VAL A 71 7.49 -10.49 -1.44
C VAL A 71 7.80 -11.50 -0.33
N ARG A 72 6.79 -12.16 0.24
CA ARG A 72 6.92 -13.11 1.36
C ARG A 72 8.09 -14.11 1.23
N PRO A 73 8.25 -14.85 0.12
CA PRO A 73 9.35 -15.82 -0.01
C PRO A 73 10.75 -15.20 -0.09
N ILE A 74 10.88 -13.89 -0.31
CA ILE A 74 12.17 -13.18 -0.32
C ILE A 74 12.59 -12.77 1.11
N LEU A 75 11.62 -12.67 2.01
CA LEU A 75 11.81 -12.29 3.41
C LEU A 75 12.14 -13.49 4.28
N ASN A 76 12.91 -13.27 5.34
CA ASN A 76 13.11 -14.27 6.39
C ASN A 76 11.91 -14.32 7.37
N ALA A 77 11.88 -15.30 8.27
CA ALA A 77 10.76 -15.52 9.18
C ALA A 77 10.43 -14.30 10.07
N ASP A 78 11.44 -13.63 10.63
CA ASP A 78 11.26 -12.43 11.45
C ASP A 78 10.69 -11.25 10.65
N GLN A 79 11.17 -11.05 9.43
CA GLN A 79 10.69 -10.02 8.52
C GLN A 79 9.25 -10.27 8.06
N GLN A 80 8.89 -11.53 7.77
CA GLN A 80 7.52 -11.90 7.42
C GLN A 80 6.56 -11.60 8.57
N LYS A 81 6.93 -11.95 9.80
CA LYS A 81 6.13 -11.64 10.99
C LYS A 81 5.91 -10.12 11.14
N LYS A 82 6.98 -9.33 10.99
CA LYS A 82 6.87 -7.86 11.05
C LYS A 82 5.99 -7.29 9.94
N LEU A 83 6.08 -7.84 8.73
CA LEU A 83 5.21 -7.47 7.61
C LEU A 83 3.73 -7.74 7.92
N GLU A 84 3.41 -8.90 8.50
CA GLU A 84 2.05 -9.24 8.92
C GLU A 84 1.51 -8.32 10.02
N GLU A 85 2.34 -7.97 11.00
CA GLU A 85 1.97 -7.02 12.06
C GLU A 85 1.67 -5.62 11.49
N MET A 86 2.46 -5.16 10.51
CA MET A 86 2.20 -3.90 9.81
C MET A 86 0.87 -3.94 9.03
N MET A 87 0.60 -5.03 8.31
CA MET A 87 -0.65 -5.20 7.54
C MET A 87 -1.88 -5.25 8.46
N SER A 88 -1.75 -5.93 9.60
CA SER A 88 -2.81 -6.01 10.62
C SER A 88 -3.13 -4.61 11.19
N ARG A 89 -2.10 -3.84 11.58
CA ARG A 89 -2.27 -2.46 12.10
C ARG A 89 -2.94 -1.52 11.09
N ARG A 90 -2.63 -1.67 9.81
CA ARG A 90 -3.28 -0.88 8.73
C ARG A 90 -4.75 -1.25 8.59
N SER A 91 -5.10 -2.53 8.70
CA SER A 91 -6.49 -3.01 8.66
C SER A 91 -7.31 -2.56 9.87
N GLU A 92 -6.68 -2.44 11.04
CA GLU A 92 -7.35 -1.95 12.26
C GLU A 92 -7.59 -0.44 12.24
N HIS A 93 -6.68 0.36 11.67
CA HIS A 93 -6.90 1.81 11.55
C HIS A 93 -8.04 2.16 10.58
N GLY A 94 -8.17 1.43 9.47
CA GLY A 94 -9.28 1.64 8.52
C GLY A 94 -10.67 1.36 9.09
N LYS A 95 -10.77 0.63 10.22
CA LYS A 95 -12.04 0.38 10.93
C LYS A 95 -12.39 1.42 11.98
N ARG A 96 -11.41 2.20 12.47
CA ARG A 96 -11.64 3.23 13.50
C ARG A 96 -12.04 4.59 12.93
N GLU A 97 -11.73 4.85 11.66
CA GLU A 97 -12.14 6.08 10.95
C GLU A 97 -13.54 6.03 10.35
N HIS A 98 -14.27 4.89 10.44
CA HIS A 98 -15.66 4.81 9.96
C HIS A 98 -16.70 5.16 11.04
N ASP A 99 -16.29 5.28 12.31
CA ASP A 99 -17.16 5.60 13.46
C ASP A 99 -16.83 6.95 14.12
N GLY A 100 -15.89 7.73 13.56
CA GLY A 100 -15.47 9.01 14.09
C GLY A 100 -15.40 10.10 13.02
N ASP A 101 -16.38 11.00 13.05
CA ASP A 101 -16.35 12.34 12.43
C ASP A 101 -16.78 12.48 10.96
N HIS A 102 -18.10 12.42 10.73
CA HIS A 102 -18.75 13.31 9.75
C HIS A 102 -19.03 14.68 10.40
N SER A 103 -18.00 15.39 10.86
CA SER A 103 -18.16 16.79 11.29
C SER A 103 -16.89 17.62 11.07
N SER A 104 -16.46 17.74 9.81
CA SER A 104 -15.64 18.88 9.42
C SER A 104 -15.92 19.31 7.98
N GLY A 105 -16.60 20.46 7.82
CA GLY A 105 -16.29 21.35 6.71
C GLY A 105 -17.39 21.94 5.83
N SER A 106 -18.68 21.90 6.20
CA SER A 106 -19.68 22.79 5.56
C SER A 106 -19.76 24.12 6.32
N LYS A 107 -19.05 25.14 5.85
CA LYS A 107 -19.22 26.52 6.31
C LYS A 107 -20.63 27.02 5.94
N PRO A 108 -21.44 27.55 6.89
CA PRO A 108 -22.66 28.27 6.55
C PRO A 108 -22.33 29.71 6.14
N GLN A 109 -22.96 30.20 5.08
CA GLN A 109 -23.27 31.63 4.91
C GLN A 109 -24.67 31.89 5.44
#